data_AF-A0A9W8AWU0-F1
#
_entry.id   AF-A0A9W8AWU0-F1
#
_cell.length_a   1.000
_cell.length_b   1.000
_cell.length_c   1.000
_cell.angle_alpha   90.00
_cell.angle_beta   90.00
_cell.angle_gamma   90.00
#
_symmetry.space_group_name_H-M   'P 1'
#
loop_
_entity.id
_entity.type
_entity.pdbx_description
1 polymer ?
#
loop_
_entity_poly.entity_id
_entity_poly.type
_entity_poly.pdbx_seq_one_letter_code
_entity_poly.pdbx_strand_id
1 'polypeptide(L)'
;MIGATRLSNLTLRRGAHLARAPKKAATPYGAATHTSNDRRHDVIKKVLFDTPPRASPAMTDEDVERHAVIERAWQLFTQKAQAARDAVSKQKFARMQQAYEELRNTDYRLFLGAVHKNETLLFPKA
;
A
#
# COMPACT_ATOMS: atom_id res chain seq x y z
N MET A 1 7.64 -49.34 11.96
CA MET A 1 6.93 -48.49 12.93
C MET A 1 7.94 -47.77 13.80
N ILE A 2 8.34 -46.56 13.39
CA ILE A 2 9.17 -45.58 14.11
C ILE A 2 8.78 -44.26 13.43
N GLY A 3 8.16 -43.23 14.01
CA GLY A 3 8.18 -42.77 15.39
C GLY A 3 9.13 -41.58 15.50
N ALA A 4 8.69 -40.38 15.09
CA ALA A 4 9.11 -39.06 15.61
C ALA A 4 8.85 -37.93 14.59
N THR A 5 7.74 -37.22 14.75
CA THR A 5 7.66 -35.81 14.30
C THR A 5 7.52 -34.95 15.54
N ARG A 6 8.66 -34.36 15.92
CA ARG A 6 8.82 -33.44 17.05
C ARG A 6 8.25 -32.09 16.62
N LEU A 7 7.11 -31.69 17.18
CA LEU A 7 6.60 -30.32 17.09
C LEU A 7 7.43 -29.44 18.04
N SER A 8 8.44 -28.77 17.50
CA SER A 8 9.17 -27.73 18.22
C SER A 8 8.40 -26.41 18.12
N ASN A 9 7.63 -26.10 19.15
CA ASN A 9 7.22 -24.74 19.48
C ASN A 9 8.47 -23.94 19.88
N LEU A 10 8.85 -22.95 19.08
CA LEU A 10 9.90 -22.00 19.42
C LEU A 10 9.34 -20.58 19.48
N THR A 11 8.93 -20.26 20.70
CA THR A 11 9.32 -19.07 21.46
C THR A 11 9.27 -17.72 20.74
N LEU A 12 8.12 -17.08 20.96
CA LEU A 12 7.90 -15.64 20.97
C LEU A 12 9.06 -14.89 21.65
N ARG A 13 9.92 -14.25 20.87
CA ARG A 13 10.95 -13.32 21.39
C ARG A 13 10.31 -11.98 21.72
N ARG A 14 10.06 -11.79 23.02
CA ARG A 14 9.78 -10.53 23.71
C ARG A 14 10.93 -9.54 23.44
N GLY A 15 10.72 -8.63 22.50
CA GLY A 15 11.55 -7.43 22.33
C GLY A 15 11.07 -6.35 23.29
N ALA A 16 11.98 -5.88 24.15
CA ALA A 16 11.74 -4.84 25.14
C ALA A 16 11.13 -3.58 24.49
N HIS A 17 9.87 -3.31 24.79
CA HIS A 17 9.26 -2.03 24.49
C HIS A 17 9.90 -0.99 25.41
N LEU A 18 10.76 -0.15 24.85
CA LEU A 18 11.14 1.13 25.46
C LEU A 18 9.87 1.80 25.96
N ALA A 19 9.82 2.05 27.27
CA ALA A 19 8.70 2.70 27.94
C ALA A 19 8.50 4.09 27.33
N ARG A 20 7.62 4.18 26.33
CA ARG A 20 7.13 5.42 25.79
C ARG A 20 6.32 6.08 26.90
N ALA A 21 6.82 7.20 27.42
CA ALA A 21 6.08 8.07 28.32
C ALA A 21 4.63 8.21 27.83
N PRO A 22 3.61 8.21 28.73
CA PRO A 22 2.24 8.43 28.32
C PRO A 22 2.20 9.80 27.64
N LYS A 23 2.09 9.80 26.30
CA LYS A 23 1.76 11.01 25.58
C LYS A 23 0.44 11.47 26.20
N LYS A 24 0.44 12.69 26.75
CA LYS A 24 -0.78 13.37 27.19
C LYS A 24 -1.87 13.02 26.19
N ALA A 25 -2.96 12.46 26.70
CA ALA A 25 -4.10 12.08 25.88
C ALA A 25 -4.33 13.19 24.87
N ALA A 26 -4.33 12.83 23.59
CA ALA A 26 -4.66 13.78 22.54
C ALA A 26 -5.93 14.49 22.99
N THR A 27 -5.87 15.82 23.11
CA THR A 27 -7.07 16.63 23.23
C THR A 27 -7.99 16.14 22.10
N PRO A 28 -9.18 15.59 22.40
CA PRO A 28 -10.06 15.11 21.35
C PRO A 28 -10.31 16.29 20.44
N TYR A 29 -9.83 16.17 19.20
CA TYR A 29 -10.07 17.16 18.17
C TYR A 29 -11.59 17.19 17.98
N GLY A 30 -12.23 18.24 18.50
CA GLY A 30 -13.68 18.36 18.51
C GLY A 30 -14.37 17.56 19.60
N ALA A 31 -14.11 17.87 20.88
CA ALA A 31 -15.19 17.79 21.88
C ALA A 31 -16.19 18.93 21.63
N ALA A 32 -16.78 18.97 20.43
CA ALA A 32 -18.08 19.57 20.28
C ALA A 32 -19.00 18.64 21.05
N THR A 33 -19.63 19.16 22.10
CA THR A 33 -20.86 18.59 22.60
C THR A 33 -21.78 18.46 21.39
N HIS A 34 -21.83 17.27 20.78
CA HIS A 34 -22.87 16.93 19.84
C HIS A 34 -24.15 16.95 20.66
N THR A 35 -24.73 18.14 20.76
CA THR A 35 -26.11 18.29 21.19
C THR A 35 -26.87 17.25 20.38
N SER A 36 -27.66 16.44 21.07
CA SER A 36 -28.39 15.28 20.52
C SER A 36 -29.40 15.64 19.42
N ASN A 37 -29.29 16.84 18.85
CA ASN A 37 -30.21 17.51 17.94
C ASN A 37 -29.46 18.18 16.76
N ASP A 38 -28.21 17.81 16.47
CA ASP A 38 -27.53 18.25 15.25
C ASP A 38 -28.18 17.56 14.05
N ARG A 39 -28.97 18.33 13.29
CA ARG A 39 -29.66 17.89 12.08
C ARG A 39 -28.72 17.22 11.07
N ARG A 40 -27.43 17.54 11.07
CA ARG A 40 -26.41 16.87 10.23
C ARG A 40 -26.19 15.42 10.66
N HIS A 41 -26.17 15.15 11.97
CA HIS A 41 -26.04 13.80 12.49
C HIS A 41 -27.23 12.92 12.11
N ASP A 42 -28.44 13.47 12.14
CA ASP A 42 -29.64 12.74 11.74
C ASP A 42 -29.68 12.47 10.24
N VAL A 43 -29.22 13.43 9.41
CA VAL A 43 -29.08 13.22 7.96
C VAL A 43 -28.03 12.15 7.66
N ILE A 44 -26.88 12.18 8.33
CA ILE A 44 -25.82 11.17 8.17
C ILE A 44 -26.34 9.79 8.55
N LYS A 45 -27.05 9.66 9.69
CA LYS A 45 -27.66 8.39 10.11
C LYS A 45 -28.68 7.89 9.09
N LYS A 46 -29.54 8.77 8.58
CA LYS A 46 -30.53 8.44 7.55
C LYS A 46 -29.89 7.96 6.25
N VAL A 47 -28.81 8.59 5.80
CA VAL A 47 -28.11 8.19 4.57
C VAL A 47 -27.37 6.87 4.74
N LEU A 48 -26.72 6.66 5.89
CA LEU A 48 -25.89 5.47 6.11
C LEU A 48 -26.69 4.23 6.51
N PHE A 49 -27.79 4.41 7.26
CA PHE A 49 -28.49 3.29 7.89
C PHE A 49 -29.95 3.14 7.46
N ASP A 50 -30.65 4.24 7.17
CA ASP A 50 -32.07 4.18 6.78
C ASP A 50 -32.27 4.08 5.26
N THR A 51 -31.22 4.35 4.47
CA THR A 51 -31.27 4.20 3.02
C THR A 51 -31.10 2.73 2.66
N PRO A 52 -32.12 2.09 2.05
CA PRO A 52 -32.03 0.68 1.71
C PRO A 52 -30.87 0.45 0.73
N PRO A 53 -30.14 -0.67 0.85
CA PRO A 53 -29.10 -1.03 -0.10
C PRO A 53 -29.67 -1.03 -1.52
N ARG A 54 -28.92 -0.46 -2.47
CA ARG A 54 -29.33 -0.51 -3.87
C ARG A 54 -29.38 -1.98 -4.31
N ALA A 55 -30.48 -2.35 -4.97
CA ALA A 55 -30.59 -3.66 -5.59
C ALA A 55 -29.48 -3.84 -6.63
N SER A 56 -28.93 -5.05 -6.70
CA SER A 56 -28.02 -5.41 -7.79
C SER A 56 -28.72 -5.24 -9.13
N PRO A 57 -28.02 -4.78 -10.18
CA PRO A 57 -28.59 -4.70 -11.52
C PRO A 57 -29.09 -6.07 -11.96
N ALA A 58 -30.31 -6.14 -12.49
CA ALA A 58 -30.77 -7.33 -13.19
C ALA A 58 -29.94 -7.46 -14.48
N MET A 59 -29.26 -8.59 -14.63
CA MET A 59 -28.45 -8.91 -15.82
C MET A 59 -29.05 -10.15 -16.47
N THR A 60 -29.14 -10.15 -17.79
CA THR A 60 -29.41 -11.38 -18.55
C THR A 60 -28.17 -12.27 -18.54
N ASP A 61 -28.31 -13.56 -18.87
CA ASP A 61 -27.16 -14.47 -18.92
C ASP A 61 -26.13 -13.99 -19.96
N GLU A 62 -26.58 -13.43 -21.08
CA GLU A 62 -25.71 -12.82 -22.08
C GLU A 62 -24.98 -11.58 -21.54
N ASP A 63 -25.61 -10.77 -20.69
CA ASP A 63 -24.97 -9.63 -20.04
C ASP A 63 -23.86 -10.07 -19.08
N VAL A 64 -24.10 -11.14 -18.33
CA VAL A 64 -23.12 -11.71 -17.38
C VAL A 64 -21.89 -12.20 -18.14
N GLU A 65 -22.09 -12.91 -19.26
CA GLU A 65 -20.98 -13.38 -20.10
C GLU A 65 -20.18 -12.22 -20.69
N ARG A 66 -20.85 -11.20 -21.24
CA ARG A 66 -20.19 -10.00 -21.75
C ARG A 66 -19.41 -9.27 -20.66
N HIS A 67 -19.98 -9.13 -19.47
CA HIS A 67 -19.31 -8.52 -18.34
C HIS A 67 -18.05 -9.30 -17.95
N ALA A 68 -18.10 -10.63 -17.89
CA ALA A 68 -16.95 -11.47 -17.59
C ALA A 68 -15.82 -11.32 -18.62
N VAL A 69 -16.16 -11.16 -19.90
CA VAL A 69 -15.17 -10.90 -20.97
C VAL A 69 -14.51 -9.54 -20.78
N ILE A 70 -15.29 -8.49 -20.49
CA ILE A 70 -14.78 -7.14 -20.25
C ILE A 70 -13.82 -7.13 -19.06
N GLU A 71 -14.22 -7.74 -17.95
CA GLU A 71 -13.39 -7.84 -16.75
C GLU A 71 -12.07 -8.57 -17.03
N ARG A 72 -12.13 -9.69 -17.75
CA ARG A 72 -10.92 -10.43 -18.13
C ARG A 72 -10.00 -9.60 -19.04
N ALA A 73 -10.56 -8.91 -20.01
CA ALA A 73 -9.78 -8.04 -20.91
C ALA A 73 -9.11 -6.90 -20.12
N TRP A 74 -9.82 -6.30 -19.18
CA TRP A 74 -9.29 -5.26 -18.29
C TRP A 74 -8.16 -5.76 -17.39
N GLN A 75 -8.32 -6.95 -16.80
CA GLN A 75 -7.28 -7.59 -16.00
C GLN A 75 -6.02 -7.86 -16.82
N LEU A 76 -6.16 -8.37 -18.05
CA LEU A 76 -5.03 -8.59 -18.94
C LEU A 76 -4.35 -7.27 -19.35
N PHE A 77 -5.13 -6.23 -19.62
CA PHE A 77 -4.61 -4.91 -19.95
C PHE A 77 -3.80 -4.31 -18.79
N THR A 78 -4.35 -4.33 -17.58
CA THR A 78 -3.68 -3.78 -16.39
C THR A 78 -2.41 -4.55 -16.05
N GLN A 79 -2.42 -5.89 -16.15
CA GLN A 79 -1.22 -6.72 -15.99
C GLN A 79 -0.14 -6.38 -17.02
N LYS A 80 -0.50 -6.24 -18.30
CA LYS A 80 0.45 -5.85 -19.35
C LYS A 80 1.04 -4.46 -19.12
N ALA A 81 0.20 -3.50 -18.72
CA ALA A 81 0.66 -2.14 -18.41
C ALA A 81 1.64 -2.14 -17.24
N GLN A 82 1.36 -2.92 -16.20
CA GLN A 82 2.26 -3.07 -15.06
C GLN A 82 3.59 -3.74 -15.46
N ALA A 83 3.52 -4.84 -16.21
CA ALA A 83 4.71 -5.54 -16.69
C ALA A 83 5.60 -4.65 -17.57
N ALA A 84 5.01 -3.80 -18.41
CA ALA A 84 5.74 -2.84 -19.22
C ALA A 84 6.47 -1.78 -18.36
N ARG A 85 5.80 -1.24 -17.34
CA ARG A 85 6.43 -0.29 -16.38
C ARG A 85 7.58 -0.96 -15.63
N ASP A 86 7.38 -2.19 -15.18
CA ASP A 86 8.40 -2.95 -14.46
C ASP A 86 9.60 -3.28 -15.36
N ALA A 87 9.36 -3.63 -16.62
CA ALA A 87 10.42 -3.88 -17.60
C ALA A 87 11.29 -2.63 -17.83
N VAL A 88 10.65 -1.46 -17.99
CA VAL A 88 11.38 -0.17 -18.12
C VAL A 88 12.19 0.12 -16.86
N SER A 89 11.61 -0.04 -15.67
CA SER A 89 12.32 0.17 -14.40
C SER A 89 13.51 -0.78 -14.24
N LYS A 90 13.35 -2.06 -14.57
CA LYS A 90 14.43 -3.06 -14.55
C LYS A 90 15.55 -2.70 -15.52
N GLN A 91 15.22 -2.27 -16.72
CA GLN A 91 16.22 -1.84 -17.70
C GLN A 91 17.02 -0.63 -17.20
N LYS A 92 16.33 0.39 -16.66
CA LYS A 92 16.98 1.57 -16.07
C LYS A 92 17.90 1.17 -14.91
N PHE A 93 17.44 0.29 -14.03
CA PHE A 93 18.24 -0.21 -12.92
C PHE A 93 19.48 -0.99 -13.39
N ALA A 94 19.33 -1.87 -14.38
CA ALA A 94 20.46 -2.63 -14.94
C ALA A 94 21.52 -1.70 -15.54
N ARG A 95 21.10 -0.69 -16.30
CA ARG A 95 22.01 0.33 -16.86
C ARG A 95 22.70 1.15 -15.76
N MET A 96 21.97 1.51 -14.71
CA MET A 96 22.52 2.21 -13.57
C MET A 96 23.58 1.37 -12.84
N GLN A 97 23.36 0.06 -12.66
CA GLN A 97 24.36 -0.83 -12.06
C GLN A 97 25.63 -0.92 -12.90
N GLN A 98 25.50 -1.08 -14.22
CA GLN A 98 26.65 -1.06 -15.14
C GLN A 98 27.46 0.23 -14.99
N ALA A 99 26.78 1.38 -14.97
CA ALA A 99 27.45 2.67 -14.80
C ALA A 99 28.14 2.80 -13.43
N TYR A 100 27.55 2.27 -12.35
CA TYR A 100 28.19 2.26 -11.02
C TYR A 100 29.42 1.36 -10.98
N GLU A 101 29.38 0.20 -11.64
CA GLU A 101 30.53 -0.71 -11.75
C GLU A 101 31.67 -0.05 -12.53
N GLU A 102 31.36 0.58 -13.67
CA GLU A 102 32.34 1.35 -14.44
C GLU A 102 32.94 2.49 -13.60
N LEU A 103 32.09 3.29 -12.93
CA LEU A 103 32.53 4.40 -12.09
C LEU A 103 33.44 3.93 -10.94
N ARG A 104 33.12 2.80 -10.31
CA ARG A 104 33.93 2.19 -9.25
C ARG A 104 35.32 1.83 -9.75
N ASN A 105 35.43 1.35 -10.99
CA ASN A 105 36.69 0.95 -11.59
C ASN A 105 37.52 2.16 -12.05
N THR A 106 36.89 3.26 -12.47
CA THR A 106 37.59 4.46 -12.97
C THR A 106 37.94 5.46 -11.87
N ASP A 107 37.02 5.76 -10.95
CA ASP A 107 37.22 6.73 -9.87
C ASP A 107 36.40 6.33 -8.63
N TYR A 108 37.11 5.77 -7.65
CA TYR A 108 36.50 5.31 -6.41
C TYR A 108 35.93 6.44 -5.54
N ARG A 109 36.50 7.66 -5.59
CA ARG A 109 36.00 8.78 -4.78
C ARG A 109 34.64 9.24 -5.29
N LEU A 110 34.47 9.33 -6.61
CA LEU A 110 33.18 9.65 -7.23
C LEU A 110 32.15 8.56 -6.96
N PHE A 111 32.54 7.29 -7.03
CA PHE A 111 31.66 6.18 -6.66
C PHE A 111 31.12 6.31 -5.23
N LEU A 112 32.00 6.57 -4.25
CA LEU A 112 31.58 6.76 -2.86
C LEU A 112 30.60 7.93 -2.69
N GLY A 113 30.84 9.05 -3.39
CA GLY A 113 29.95 10.20 -3.38
C GLY A 113 28.57 9.89 -3.99
N ALA A 114 28.53 9.15 -5.10
CA ALA A 114 27.29 8.81 -5.80
C ALA A 114 26.43 7.79 -5.02
N VAL A 115 27.03 6.88 -4.26
CA VAL A 115 26.30 5.90 -3.43
C VAL A 115 25.76 6.52 -2.13
N HIS A 116 26.25 7.70 -1.74
CA HIS A 116 25.77 8.38 -0.55
C HIS A 116 24.30 8.81 -0.73
N LYS A 117 23.45 8.45 0.23
CA LYS A 117 22.03 8.80 0.20
C LYS A 117 21.85 10.25 0.65
N ASN A 118 21.28 11.09 -0.20
CA ASN A 118 20.87 12.43 0.19
C ASN A 118 19.51 12.35 0.92
N GLU A 119 19.51 12.62 2.22
CA GLU A 119 18.29 12.61 3.06
C GLU A 119 17.30 13.72 2.70
N THR A 120 17.76 14.76 1.99
CA THR A 120 16.99 15.95 1.61
C THR A 120 16.45 15.91 0.17
N LEU A 121 16.59 14.78 -0.54
CA LEU A 121 16.03 14.62 -1.89
C LEU A 121 14.49 14.61 -1.83
N LEU A 122 13.90 15.80 -1.95
CA LEU A 122 12.48 16.01 -2.13
C LEU A 122 12.21 16.46 -3.56
N PHE A 123 11.08 16.04 -4.12
CA PHE A 123 10.63 16.62 -5.37
C PHE A 123 10.36 18.12 -5.17
N PRO A 124 10.81 18.98 -6.10
CA PRO A 124 10.49 20.40 -6.05
C PRO A 124 8.97 20.60 -5.98
N LYS A 125 8.53 21.49 -5.08
CA LYS A 125 7.14 21.93 -5.08
C LYS A 125 6.96 22.88 -6.27
N ALA A 126 5.99 22.56 -7.13
CA ALA A 126 5.55 23.42 -8.23
C ALA A 126 4.84 24.66 -7.69
#